data_AF-A0A384YVB2-F1
#
_entry.id   AF-A0A384YVB2-F1
#
_cell.length_a   1.000
_cell.length_b   1.000
_cell.length_c   1.000
_cell.angle_alpha   90.00
_cell.angle_beta   90.00
_cell.angle_gamma   90.00
#
_symmetry.space_group_name_H-M   'P 1'
#
loop_
_entity.id
_entity.type
_entity.pdbx_description
1 polymer ?
#
loop_
_entity_poly.entity_id
_entity_poly.type
_entity_poly.pdbx_seq_one_letter_code
_entity_poly.pdbx_strand_id
1 'polypeptide(L)'
;MLFRKMTKDVYRYLQKCVESHREFNINLAVKTNVITNGLKYSLATGNWGDQKKAMSTKAGVSQVLNRYTYASTLSHLRRCNTPLGREGKIAKPRQLHNTHWGMVCPAETPEGQACGLVKNLSLMASISVGSSSALVIEFLEEWGLESLEENVQSTNLTKVFVNGVWLGVHREPTNLVRTLRMMRRREDISTEVSIVHDIRERELRIQTDAGRVLRPLFIVENHKLNLKPQHLRWLQTGSRIETRPYIPDDEREAEYQSDGETVVDEDTGEKAIDVENRVKKKVKPYGFKGLVTDGVIEYLDAEEEETVMICMTPEELAESRLVRQGLDPRADTDFDPAARLRTLPIAHSFTHCEIHPSMILGICASIIPFPDHNQ
;
A
#
# COMPACT_ATOMS: atom_id res chain seq x y z
N MET A 1 22.07 8.54 -13.36
CA MET A 1 22.89 9.38 -14.29
C MET A 1 24.35 9.48 -13.85
N LEU A 2 24.64 9.87 -12.60
CA LEU A 2 26.00 10.05 -12.10
C LEU A 2 26.84 8.76 -12.13
N PHE A 3 26.25 7.62 -11.73
CA PHE A 3 26.95 6.32 -11.80
C PHE A 3 27.34 5.95 -13.24
N ARG A 4 26.42 6.03 -14.20
CA ARG A 4 26.73 5.80 -15.63
C ARG A 4 27.83 6.74 -16.14
N LYS A 5 27.86 8.00 -15.69
CA LYS A 5 28.94 8.94 -16.01
C LYS A 5 30.27 8.49 -15.42
N MET A 6 30.28 8.08 -14.15
CA MET A 6 31.46 7.51 -13.50
C MET A 6 31.99 6.28 -14.27
N THR A 7 31.12 5.35 -14.66
CA THR A 7 31.51 4.17 -15.47
C THR A 7 32.14 4.58 -16.80
N LYS A 8 31.56 5.57 -17.50
CA LYS A 8 32.12 6.11 -18.75
C LYS A 8 33.47 6.79 -18.53
N ASP A 9 33.66 7.49 -17.43
CA ASP A 9 34.91 8.17 -17.11
C ASP A 9 36.01 7.15 -16.78
N VAL A 10 35.68 6.09 -16.02
CA VAL A 10 36.57 4.95 -15.75
C VAL A 10 36.92 4.22 -17.05
N TYR A 11 35.95 3.97 -17.92
CA TYR A 11 36.17 3.34 -19.23
C TYR A 11 37.13 4.16 -20.10
N ARG A 12 36.97 5.48 -20.18
CA ARG A 12 37.90 6.37 -20.92
C ARG A 12 39.30 6.38 -20.31
N TYR A 13 39.42 6.27 -18.98
CA TYR A 13 40.73 6.17 -18.34
C TYR A 13 41.41 4.84 -18.65
N LEU A 14 40.66 3.72 -18.62
CA LEU A 14 41.15 2.41 -19.02
C LEU A 14 41.67 2.43 -20.46
N GLN A 15 40.91 3.01 -21.40
CA GLN A 15 41.33 3.13 -22.80
C GLN A 15 42.67 3.88 -22.93
N LYS A 16 42.87 4.98 -22.20
CA LYS A 16 44.14 5.72 -22.20
C LYS A 16 45.30 4.93 -21.60
N CYS A 17 45.06 4.15 -20.55
CA CYS A 17 46.09 3.27 -19.98
C CYS A 17 46.54 2.22 -20.99
N VAL A 18 45.60 1.62 -21.74
CA VAL A 18 45.88 0.66 -22.81
C VAL A 18 46.67 1.32 -23.95
N GLU A 19 46.24 2.48 -24.45
CA GLU A 19 46.91 3.21 -25.54
C GLU A 19 48.33 3.67 -25.16
N SER A 20 48.57 3.97 -23.88
CA SER A 20 49.87 4.45 -23.38
C SER A 20 50.74 3.36 -22.77
N HIS A 21 50.33 2.08 -22.85
CA HIS A 21 50.99 0.93 -22.22
C HIS A 21 51.30 1.15 -20.72
N ARG A 22 50.39 1.80 -19.98
CA ARG A 22 50.50 2.01 -18.54
C ARG A 22 49.60 1.04 -17.79
N GLU A 23 50.04 0.59 -16.63
CA GLU A 23 49.21 -0.21 -15.72
C GLU A 23 47.95 0.56 -15.28
N PHE A 24 46.83 -0.16 -15.21
CA PHE A 24 45.56 0.41 -14.79
C PHE A 24 45.48 0.49 -13.27
N ASN A 25 45.36 1.71 -12.74
CA ASN A 25 45.19 1.94 -11.31
C ASN A 25 43.76 2.42 -11.00
N ILE A 26 43.02 1.62 -10.23
CA ILE A 26 41.63 1.88 -9.85
C ILE A 26 41.49 3.18 -9.06
N ASN A 27 42.42 3.48 -8.16
CA ASN A 27 42.37 4.68 -7.32
C ASN A 27 42.51 5.97 -8.13
N LEU A 28 43.23 5.92 -9.25
CA LEU A 28 43.34 7.04 -10.19
C LEU A 28 42.14 7.11 -11.15
N ALA A 29 41.53 5.97 -11.46
CA ALA A 29 40.37 5.87 -12.34
C ALA A 29 39.08 6.41 -11.68
N VAL A 30 38.84 6.04 -10.42
CA VAL A 30 37.58 6.32 -9.72
C VAL A 30 37.65 7.66 -9.01
N LYS A 31 37.00 8.67 -9.60
CA LYS A 31 36.88 10.01 -9.01
C LYS A 31 35.73 10.07 -8.01
N THR A 32 36.04 10.15 -6.72
CA THR A 32 35.07 10.26 -5.61
C THR A 32 34.13 11.46 -5.75
N ASN A 33 34.63 12.58 -6.28
CA ASN A 33 33.89 13.84 -6.38
C ASN A 33 32.69 13.81 -7.34
N VAL A 34 32.65 12.87 -8.30
CA VAL A 34 31.61 12.87 -9.35
C VAL A 34 30.23 12.62 -8.76
N ILE A 35 30.10 11.62 -7.88
CA ILE A 35 28.83 11.27 -7.25
C ILE A 35 28.54 12.23 -6.10
N THR A 36 29.51 12.45 -5.21
CA THR A 36 29.33 13.29 -4.01
C THR A 36 28.90 14.71 -4.35
N ASN A 37 29.62 15.42 -5.22
CA ASN A 37 29.25 16.80 -5.58
C ASN A 37 27.99 16.84 -6.46
N GLY A 38 27.78 15.83 -7.29
CA GLY A 38 26.57 15.72 -8.12
C GLY A 38 25.30 15.56 -7.28
N LEU A 39 25.33 14.70 -6.26
CA LEU A 39 24.21 14.51 -5.34
C LEU A 39 24.00 15.74 -4.46
N LYS A 40 25.07 16.30 -3.87
CA LYS A 40 25.00 17.52 -3.06
C LYS A 40 24.33 18.66 -3.83
N TYR A 41 24.75 18.88 -5.08
CA TYR A 41 24.15 19.90 -5.94
C TYR A 41 22.67 19.62 -6.26
N SER A 42 22.34 18.39 -6.69
CA SER A 42 20.98 18.04 -7.12
C SER A 42 19.97 18.15 -5.97
N LEU A 43 20.37 17.73 -4.76
CA LEU A 43 19.57 17.83 -3.55
C LEU A 43 19.45 19.27 -3.05
N ALA A 44 20.52 20.07 -3.11
CA ALA A 44 20.50 21.45 -2.64
C ALA A 44 19.69 22.39 -3.56
N THR A 45 19.78 22.19 -4.88
CA THR A 45 19.12 23.06 -5.87
C THR A 45 17.74 22.55 -6.31
N GLY A 46 17.44 21.27 -6.07
CA GLY A 46 16.23 20.64 -6.57
C GLY A 46 16.21 20.40 -8.09
N ASN A 47 17.35 20.63 -8.76
CA ASN A 47 17.52 20.39 -10.20
C ASN A 47 18.11 19.00 -10.43
N TRP A 48 17.27 18.10 -10.94
CA TRP A 48 17.69 16.75 -11.28
C TRP A 48 17.95 16.65 -12.79
N GLY A 49 19.22 16.54 -13.18
CA GLY A 49 19.63 16.37 -14.58
C GLY A 49 21.06 16.81 -14.85
N ASP A 50 21.43 16.92 -16.13
CA ASP A 50 22.74 17.42 -16.52
C ASP A 50 22.82 18.93 -16.29
N GLN A 51 23.78 19.37 -15.47
CA GLN A 51 24.05 20.79 -15.22
C GLN A 51 24.32 21.56 -16.52
N LYS A 52 24.84 20.89 -17.54
CA LYS A 52 25.15 21.51 -18.84
C LYS A 52 23.94 21.65 -19.76
N LYS A 53 22.80 21.00 -19.45
CA LYS A 53 21.60 21.00 -20.29
C LYS A 53 20.36 21.35 -19.46
N ALA A 54 20.19 22.64 -19.20
CA ALA A 54 19.08 23.22 -18.42
C ALA A 54 17.68 22.84 -18.94
N MET A 55 17.53 22.58 -20.25
CA MET A 55 16.23 22.25 -20.85
C MET A 55 15.71 20.84 -20.46
N SER A 56 16.57 19.98 -19.90
CA SER A 56 16.22 18.59 -19.52
C SER A 56 16.10 18.37 -18.01
N THR A 57 16.34 19.40 -17.20
CA THR A 57 16.36 19.28 -15.74
C THR A 57 14.95 19.32 -15.18
N LYS A 58 14.57 18.32 -14.38
CA LYS A 58 13.35 18.38 -13.57
C LYS A 58 13.65 19.24 -12.35
N ALA A 59 13.06 20.44 -12.32
CA ALA A 59 13.20 21.37 -11.21
C ALA A 59 12.14 21.11 -10.12
N GLY A 60 12.46 21.46 -8.87
CA GLY A 60 11.51 21.48 -7.76
C GLY A 60 11.21 20.12 -7.12
N VAL A 61 12.02 19.09 -7.41
CA VAL A 61 11.93 17.77 -6.76
C VAL A 61 12.39 17.84 -5.30
N SER A 62 13.47 18.59 -5.03
CA SER A 62 13.91 18.90 -3.67
C SER A 62 13.46 20.31 -3.30
N GLN A 63 13.03 20.49 -2.06
CA GLN A 63 12.56 21.76 -1.51
C GLN A 63 13.06 21.91 -0.08
N VAL A 64 13.25 23.14 0.39
CA VAL A 64 13.57 23.40 1.79
C VAL A 64 12.35 23.07 2.64
N LEU A 65 12.54 22.26 3.68
CA LEU A 65 11.47 21.85 4.59
C LEU A 65 10.85 23.07 5.28
N ASN A 66 9.53 23.20 5.19
CA ASN A 66 8.78 24.25 5.86
C ASN A 66 8.65 23.92 7.36
N ARG A 67 9.12 24.82 8.23
CA ARG A 67 9.15 24.65 9.70
C ARG A 67 8.40 25.75 10.46
N TYR A 68 7.39 26.39 9.87
CA TYR A 68 6.61 27.42 10.58
C TYR A 68 5.85 26.86 11.78
N THR A 69 5.25 25.67 11.63
CA THR A 69 4.56 24.95 12.70
C THR A 69 4.82 23.44 12.57
N TYR A 70 4.53 22.69 13.63
CA TYR A 70 4.62 21.23 13.59
C TYR A 70 3.73 20.62 12.50
N ALA A 71 2.46 21.04 12.42
CA ALA A 71 1.53 20.59 11.40
C ALA A 71 1.99 20.95 9.96
N SER A 72 2.52 22.16 9.76
CA SER A 72 3.09 22.59 8.47
C SER A 72 4.25 21.69 8.03
N THR A 73 5.10 21.29 8.98
CA THR A 73 6.23 20.39 8.72
C THR A 73 5.73 19.03 8.23
N LEU A 74 4.75 18.44 8.92
CA LEU A 74 4.19 17.14 8.54
C LEU A 74 3.43 17.19 7.22
N SER A 75 2.63 18.23 7.00
CA SER A 75 1.95 18.47 5.72
C SER A 75 2.95 18.56 4.56
N HIS A 76 4.07 19.28 4.75
CA HIS A 76 5.08 19.43 3.71
C HIS A 76 5.73 18.10 3.30
N LEU A 77 5.89 17.16 4.24
CA LEU A 77 6.40 15.81 3.96
C LEU A 77 5.42 14.94 3.15
N ARG A 78 4.12 15.25 3.18
CA ARG A 78 3.06 14.50 2.48
C ARG A 78 2.61 15.11 1.16
N ARG A 79 3.36 16.11 0.69
CA ARG A 79 3.05 16.84 -0.53
C ARG A 79 3.44 16.05 -1.78
N CYS A 80 2.50 15.89 -2.69
CA CYS A 80 2.71 15.39 -4.05
C CYS A 80 2.61 16.53 -5.06
N ASN A 81 3.59 16.63 -5.97
CA ASN A 81 3.63 17.67 -6.99
C ASN A 81 3.43 17.05 -8.38
N THR A 82 2.43 17.54 -9.11
CA THR A 82 2.18 17.13 -10.50
C THR A 82 3.20 17.84 -11.40
N PRO A 83 3.94 17.15 -12.29
CA PRO A 83 5.00 17.72 -13.11
C PRO A 83 4.46 18.50 -14.32
N LEU A 84 3.48 19.37 -14.09
CA LEU A 84 2.89 20.24 -15.11
C LEU A 84 3.37 21.68 -14.92
N GLY A 85 3.58 22.37 -16.03
CA GLY A 85 3.90 23.80 -16.03
C GLY A 85 2.80 24.61 -15.36
N ARG A 86 3.19 25.49 -14.42
CA ARG A 86 2.23 26.34 -13.69
C ARG A 86 1.54 27.39 -14.56
N GLU A 87 2.07 27.63 -15.75
CA GLU A 87 1.56 28.59 -16.74
C GLU A 87 0.33 28.06 -17.49
N GLY A 88 0.12 26.74 -17.51
CA GLY A 88 -1.03 26.13 -18.17
C GLY A 88 -2.32 26.27 -17.35
N LYS A 89 -3.33 26.95 -17.91
CA LYS A 89 -4.72 26.98 -17.41
C LYS A 89 -5.49 25.70 -17.77
N ILE A 90 -4.86 24.53 -17.64
CA ILE A 90 -5.52 23.26 -17.93
C ILE A 90 -6.34 22.87 -16.69
N ALA A 91 -7.67 22.82 -16.84
CA ALA A 91 -8.58 22.58 -15.72
C ALA A 91 -8.60 21.12 -15.26
N LYS A 92 -8.58 20.14 -16.18
CA LYS A 92 -8.75 18.71 -15.88
C LYS A 92 -7.82 18.16 -14.78
N PRO A 93 -6.48 18.36 -14.80
CA PRO A 93 -5.60 17.83 -13.77
C PRO A 93 -5.74 18.54 -12.41
N ARG A 94 -6.37 19.73 -12.39
CA ARG A 94 -6.58 20.55 -11.19
C ARG A 94 -7.91 20.26 -10.50
N GLN A 95 -8.89 19.79 -11.25
CA GLN A 95 -10.20 19.40 -10.72
C GLN A 95 -10.05 18.19 -9.79
N LEU A 96 -10.81 18.18 -8.70
CA LEU A 96 -10.92 17.02 -7.84
C LEU A 96 -11.62 15.90 -8.63
N HIS A 97 -11.01 14.72 -8.64
CA HIS A 97 -11.53 13.53 -9.29
C HIS A 97 -11.97 12.53 -8.23
N ASN A 98 -12.99 11.72 -8.54
CA ASN A 98 -13.55 10.75 -7.58
C ASN A 98 -12.52 9.72 -7.11
N THR A 99 -11.57 9.34 -7.98
CA THR A 99 -10.48 8.41 -7.63
C THR A 99 -9.48 8.98 -6.60
N HIS A 100 -9.57 10.26 -6.25
CA HIS A 100 -8.79 10.82 -5.14
C HIS A 100 -9.31 10.38 -3.77
N TRP A 101 -10.53 9.84 -3.71
CA TRP A 101 -11.18 9.51 -2.45
C TRP A 101 -10.35 8.55 -1.61
N GLY A 102 -10.18 8.87 -0.32
CA GLY A 102 -9.39 8.06 0.60
C GLY A 102 -7.87 8.08 0.38
N MET A 103 -7.35 8.64 -0.71
CA MET A 103 -5.92 8.68 -1.04
C MET A 103 -5.30 10.08 -0.95
N VAL A 104 -6.05 11.09 -1.38
CA VAL A 104 -5.62 12.49 -1.41
C VAL A 104 -6.64 13.34 -0.66
N CYS A 105 -6.14 14.28 0.14
CA CYS A 105 -6.99 15.22 0.84
C CYS A 105 -7.79 16.08 -0.16
N PRO A 106 -9.13 16.18 -0.02
CA PRO A 106 -9.95 16.98 -0.93
C PRO A 106 -9.73 18.49 -0.78
N ALA A 107 -9.40 18.97 0.44
CA ALA A 107 -9.31 20.40 0.74
C ALA A 107 -7.88 20.97 0.76
N GLU A 108 -6.85 20.16 1.04
CA GLU A 108 -5.50 20.64 1.31
C GLU A 108 -4.70 20.86 0.02
N THR A 109 -4.95 21.98 -0.65
CA THR A 109 -4.23 22.47 -1.84
C THR A 109 -3.85 23.95 -1.67
N PRO A 110 -2.70 24.41 -2.17
CA PRO A 110 -2.40 25.83 -2.20
C PRO A 110 -3.36 26.60 -3.12
N GLU A 111 -3.57 27.88 -2.80
CA GLU A 111 -4.33 28.80 -3.64
C GLU A 111 -3.53 29.21 -4.90
N GLY A 112 -4.23 29.68 -5.93
CA GLY A 112 -3.63 30.29 -7.12
C GLY A 112 -3.08 29.28 -8.14
N GLN A 113 -1.92 29.59 -8.73
CA GLN A 113 -1.39 28.83 -9.89
C GLN A 113 -1.04 27.38 -9.59
N ALA A 114 -0.84 27.02 -8.32
CA ALA A 114 -0.54 25.65 -7.89
C ALA A 114 -1.80 24.85 -7.47
N CYS A 115 -2.98 25.48 -7.49
CA CYS A 115 -4.23 24.85 -7.08
C CYS A 115 -4.51 23.58 -7.90
N GLY A 116 -4.72 22.46 -7.20
CA GLY A 116 -4.96 21.14 -7.74
C GLY A 116 -3.72 20.44 -8.33
N LEU A 117 -2.60 21.14 -8.52
CA LEU A 117 -1.33 20.53 -8.97
C LEU A 117 -0.50 20.01 -7.81
N VAL A 118 -0.57 20.72 -6.68
CA VAL A 118 0.03 20.33 -5.42
C VAL A 118 -1.06 19.72 -4.56
N LYS A 119 -0.90 18.44 -4.24
CA LYS A 119 -1.85 17.63 -3.49
C LYS A 119 -1.18 17.12 -2.21
N ASN A 120 -1.97 16.77 -1.20
CA ASN A 120 -1.46 16.16 0.02
C ASN A 120 -2.12 14.80 0.24
N LEU A 121 -1.34 13.81 0.66
CA LEU A 121 -1.84 12.47 0.98
C LEU A 121 -2.81 12.50 2.17
N SER A 122 -3.90 11.75 2.07
CA SER A 122 -4.87 11.53 3.16
C SER A 122 -4.21 10.80 4.33
N LEU A 123 -4.69 10.98 5.57
CA LEU A 123 -4.05 10.45 6.79
C LEU A 123 -3.62 8.97 6.67
N MET A 124 -4.47 8.10 6.14
CA MET A 124 -4.19 6.65 6.02
C MET A 124 -3.55 6.23 4.69
N ALA A 125 -3.34 7.15 3.75
CA ALA A 125 -2.65 6.81 2.50
C ALA A 125 -1.20 6.37 2.75
N SER A 126 -0.83 5.26 2.11
CA SER A 126 0.53 4.74 2.01
C SER A 126 0.97 4.70 0.55
N ILE A 127 2.27 4.73 0.28
CA ILE A 127 2.82 4.58 -1.07
C ILE A 127 3.48 3.21 -1.15
N SER A 128 3.15 2.42 -2.19
CA SER A 128 3.80 1.13 -2.42
C SER A 128 5.30 1.30 -2.66
N VAL A 129 6.10 0.47 -2.00
CA VAL A 129 7.55 0.38 -2.20
C VAL A 129 7.88 -0.50 -3.39
N GLY A 130 6.96 -1.41 -3.73
CA GLY A 130 7.13 -2.40 -4.79
C GLY A 130 7.69 -3.71 -4.27
N SER A 131 7.32 -4.80 -4.94
CA SER A 131 7.74 -6.16 -4.60
C SER A 131 8.12 -6.94 -5.85
N SER A 132 8.92 -7.99 -5.65
CA SER A 132 9.32 -8.88 -6.74
C SER A 132 8.09 -9.55 -7.34
N SER A 133 7.93 -9.45 -8.67
CA SER A 133 6.86 -10.14 -9.39
C SER A 133 7.15 -11.64 -9.58
N ALA A 134 8.37 -12.10 -9.31
CA ALA A 134 8.77 -13.49 -9.54
C ALA A 134 7.85 -14.50 -8.84
N LEU A 135 7.59 -14.29 -7.54
CA LEU A 135 6.72 -15.18 -6.75
C LEU A 135 5.29 -15.25 -7.30
N VAL A 136 4.79 -14.13 -7.83
CA VAL A 136 3.45 -14.06 -8.44
C VAL A 136 3.45 -14.83 -9.76
N ILE A 137 4.50 -14.69 -10.57
CA ILE A 137 4.61 -15.37 -11.87
C ILE A 137 4.74 -16.89 -11.68
N GLU A 138 5.64 -17.33 -10.79
CA GLU A 138 5.83 -18.75 -10.46
C GLU A 138 4.51 -19.38 -10.00
N PHE A 139 3.78 -18.71 -9.10
CA PHE A 139 2.47 -19.17 -8.66
C PHE A 139 1.44 -19.26 -9.80
N LEU A 140 1.42 -18.29 -10.71
CA LEU A 140 0.50 -18.31 -11.86
C LEU A 140 0.80 -19.46 -12.81
N GLU A 141 2.08 -19.72 -13.09
CA GLU A 141 2.52 -20.84 -13.93
C GLU A 141 2.13 -22.20 -13.30
N GLU A 142 2.33 -22.36 -11.99
CA GLU A 142 1.94 -23.58 -11.26
C GLU A 142 0.42 -23.78 -11.21
N TRP A 143 -0.36 -22.71 -11.13
CA TRP A 143 -1.82 -22.76 -11.03
C TRP A 143 -2.53 -22.97 -12.38
N GLY A 144 -1.78 -23.24 -13.46
CA GLY A 144 -2.34 -23.57 -14.77
C GLY A 144 -2.60 -22.37 -15.67
N LEU A 145 -1.75 -21.34 -15.59
CA LEU A 145 -1.70 -20.29 -16.61
C LEU A 145 -1.26 -20.89 -17.96
N GLU A 146 -2.12 -20.77 -18.97
CA GLU A 146 -1.82 -21.25 -20.32
C GLU A 146 -1.06 -20.18 -21.11
N SER A 147 0.05 -20.57 -21.75
CA SER A 147 0.89 -19.65 -22.54
C SER A 147 0.14 -19.09 -23.75
N LEU A 148 0.52 -17.87 -24.15
CA LEU A 148 -0.07 -17.19 -25.31
C LEU A 148 0.11 -17.95 -26.63
N GLU A 149 1.22 -18.67 -26.76
CA GLU A 149 1.56 -19.42 -27.99
C GLU A 149 0.61 -20.60 -28.25
N GLU A 150 0.03 -21.16 -27.19
CA GLU A 150 -0.79 -22.38 -27.26
C GLU A 150 -2.27 -22.09 -27.57
N ASN A 151 -2.75 -20.85 -27.39
CA ASN A 151 -4.17 -20.53 -27.30
C ASN A 151 -4.66 -19.39 -28.22
N VAL A 152 -4.19 -19.34 -29.47
CA VAL A 152 -4.57 -18.30 -30.44
C VAL A 152 -6.08 -18.28 -30.77
N GLN A 153 -6.83 -19.37 -30.50
CA GLN A 153 -8.21 -19.55 -30.96
C GLN A 153 -9.30 -19.51 -29.87
N SER A 154 -8.94 -19.44 -28.59
CA SER A 154 -9.90 -19.55 -27.49
C SER A 154 -10.46 -18.18 -27.07
N THR A 155 -11.72 -17.88 -27.42
CA THR A 155 -12.35 -16.57 -27.16
C THR A 155 -12.97 -16.42 -25.76
N ASN A 156 -13.09 -17.50 -25.00
CA ASN A 156 -13.77 -17.53 -23.70
C ASN A 156 -12.83 -17.56 -22.48
N LEU A 157 -11.56 -17.27 -22.66
CA LEU A 157 -10.58 -17.26 -21.58
C LEU A 157 -10.33 -15.85 -21.07
N THR A 158 -9.99 -15.74 -19.78
CA THR A 158 -9.61 -14.47 -19.16
C THR A 158 -8.12 -14.25 -19.34
N LYS A 159 -7.73 -13.07 -19.83
CA LYS A 159 -6.34 -12.69 -20.03
C LYS A 159 -5.70 -12.32 -18.68
N VAL A 160 -4.48 -12.76 -18.43
CA VAL A 160 -3.77 -12.45 -17.19
C VAL A 160 -2.57 -11.54 -17.49
N PHE A 161 -2.55 -10.38 -16.86
CA PHE A 161 -1.51 -9.37 -16.97
C PHE A 161 -0.79 -9.20 -15.63
N VAL A 162 0.54 -9.16 -15.67
CA VAL A 162 1.38 -8.83 -14.50
C VAL A 162 2.24 -7.62 -14.87
N ASN A 163 2.08 -6.50 -14.15
CA ASN A 163 2.76 -5.22 -14.43
C ASN A 163 2.65 -4.78 -15.91
N GLY A 164 1.48 -5.01 -16.51
CA GLY A 164 1.18 -4.69 -17.91
C GLY A 164 1.71 -5.70 -18.95
N VAL A 165 2.44 -6.74 -18.53
CA VAL A 165 2.88 -7.82 -19.42
C VAL A 165 1.78 -8.88 -19.49
N TRP A 166 1.30 -9.17 -20.69
CA TRP A 166 0.38 -10.28 -20.92
C TRP A 166 1.15 -11.60 -20.83
N LEU A 167 0.95 -12.35 -19.76
CA LEU A 167 1.64 -13.62 -19.54
C LEU A 167 0.90 -14.79 -20.20
N GLY A 168 -0.43 -14.80 -20.14
CA GLY A 168 -1.20 -15.91 -20.64
C GLY A 168 -2.69 -15.76 -20.43
N VAL A 169 -3.39 -16.88 -20.48
CA VAL A 169 -4.84 -16.97 -20.33
C VAL A 169 -5.20 -18.02 -19.28
N HIS A 170 -6.31 -17.80 -18.59
CA HIS A 170 -6.78 -18.70 -17.54
C HIS A 170 -8.28 -18.99 -17.69
N ARG A 171 -8.66 -20.26 -17.47
CA ARG A 171 -10.06 -20.74 -17.61
C ARG A 171 -10.95 -20.35 -16.44
N GLU A 172 -10.42 -20.38 -15.21
CA GLU A 172 -11.17 -20.12 -13.97
C GLU A 172 -10.61 -18.93 -13.17
N PRO A 173 -10.73 -17.69 -13.66
CA PRO A 173 -10.13 -16.52 -13.02
C PRO A 173 -10.69 -16.24 -11.62
N THR A 174 -11.95 -16.59 -11.35
CA THR A 174 -12.59 -16.33 -10.04
C THR A 174 -11.92 -17.13 -8.91
N ASN A 175 -11.57 -18.39 -9.17
CA ASN A 175 -10.87 -19.24 -8.20
C ASN A 175 -9.44 -18.74 -7.99
N LEU A 176 -8.75 -18.38 -9.08
CA LEU A 176 -7.42 -17.80 -9.03
C LEU A 176 -7.36 -16.52 -8.19
N VAL A 177 -8.27 -15.57 -8.42
CA VAL A 177 -8.37 -14.31 -7.65
C VAL A 177 -8.61 -14.58 -6.17
N ARG A 178 -9.47 -15.56 -5.84
CA ARG A 178 -9.73 -15.94 -4.45
C ARG A 178 -8.48 -16.47 -3.77
N THR A 179 -7.70 -17.32 -4.45
CA THR A 179 -6.45 -17.86 -3.93
C THR A 179 -5.40 -16.76 -3.77
N LEU A 180 -5.22 -15.89 -4.77
CA LEU A 180 -4.29 -14.76 -4.71
C LEU A 180 -4.61 -13.81 -3.55
N ARG A 181 -5.89 -13.47 -3.34
CA ARG A 181 -6.32 -12.66 -2.19
C ARG A 181 -6.07 -13.37 -0.86
N MET A 182 -6.26 -14.69 -0.79
CA MET A 182 -5.93 -15.46 0.41
C MET A 182 -4.42 -15.43 0.70
N MET A 183 -3.57 -15.59 -0.31
CA MET A 183 -2.12 -15.48 -0.18
C MET A 183 -1.71 -14.07 0.29
N ARG A 184 -2.35 -13.02 -0.24
CA ARG A 184 -2.12 -11.63 0.20
C ARG A 184 -2.44 -11.45 1.68
N ARG A 185 -3.56 -12.00 2.14
CA ARG A 185 -4.04 -11.90 3.54
C ARG A 185 -3.19 -12.71 4.52
N ARG A 186 -2.41 -13.69 4.04
CA ARG A 186 -1.50 -14.51 4.85
C ARG A 186 -0.05 -14.01 4.83
N GLU A 187 0.23 -12.92 4.12
CA GLU A 187 1.59 -12.40 3.89
C GLU A 187 2.48 -13.38 3.05
N ASP A 188 1.88 -14.33 2.32
CA ASP A 188 2.60 -15.20 1.37
C ASP A 188 3.08 -14.42 0.14
N ILE A 189 2.26 -13.45 -0.29
CA ILE A 189 2.63 -12.39 -1.23
C ILE A 189 2.57 -11.03 -0.52
N SER A 190 3.31 -10.05 -1.04
CA SER A 190 3.31 -8.70 -0.45
C SER A 190 1.89 -8.14 -0.35
N THR A 191 1.57 -7.56 0.80
CA THR A 191 0.27 -6.93 1.08
C THR A 191 -0.01 -5.71 0.18
N GLU A 192 1.01 -5.21 -0.52
CA GLU A 192 0.90 -4.10 -1.46
C GLU A 192 0.44 -4.53 -2.86
N VAL A 193 0.47 -5.84 -3.18
CA VAL A 193 0.09 -6.33 -4.52
C VAL A 193 -1.39 -6.03 -4.78
N SER A 194 -1.66 -5.36 -5.89
CA SER A 194 -3.04 -5.10 -6.35
C SER A 194 -3.51 -6.21 -7.28
N ILE A 195 -4.77 -6.58 -7.13
CA ILE A 195 -5.41 -7.69 -7.86
C ILE A 195 -6.77 -7.19 -8.36
N VAL A 196 -6.84 -6.96 -9.67
CA VAL A 196 -8.02 -6.41 -10.35
C VAL A 196 -8.57 -7.45 -11.31
N HIS A 197 -9.84 -7.85 -11.12
CA HIS A 197 -10.53 -8.75 -12.04
C HIS A 197 -11.67 -8.01 -12.74
N ASP A 198 -11.41 -7.57 -13.97
CA ASP A 198 -12.42 -6.96 -14.83
C ASP A 198 -13.21 -8.06 -15.55
N ILE A 199 -14.43 -8.30 -15.06
CA ILE A 199 -15.34 -9.32 -15.58
C ILE A 199 -15.83 -8.94 -17.00
N ARG A 200 -15.97 -7.64 -17.30
CA ARG A 200 -16.52 -7.18 -18.58
C ARG A 200 -15.49 -7.34 -19.69
N GLU A 201 -14.26 -6.90 -19.44
CA GLU A 201 -13.17 -7.00 -20.43
C GLU A 201 -12.49 -8.38 -20.43
N ARG A 202 -12.83 -9.25 -19.46
CA ARG A 202 -12.22 -10.57 -19.24
C ARG A 202 -10.71 -10.45 -19.04
N GLU A 203 -10.33 -9.57 -18.12
CA GLU A 203 -8.92 -9.31 -17.78
C GLU A 203 -8.69 -9.44 -16.28
N LEU A 204 -7.65 -10.18 -15.91
CA LEU A 204 -7.07 -10.19 -14.58
C LEU A 204 -5.76 -9.41 -14.64
N ARG A 205 -5.67 -8.30 -13.91
CA ARG A 205 -4.48 -7.47 -13.84
C ARG A 205 -3.92 -7.54 -12.43
N ILE A 206 -2.61 -7.78 -12.35
CA ILE A 206 -1.86 -7.87 -11.10
C ILE A 206 -0.71 -6.88 -11.16
N GLN A 207 -0.62 -6.01 -10.14
CA GLN A 207 0.37 -4.94 -10.08
C GLN A 207 1.21 -5.08 -8.81
N THR A 208 2.51 -5.29 -9.00
CA THR A 208 3.53 -5.33 -7.93
C THR A 208 4.42 -4.08 -7.93
N ASP A 209 4.17 -3.14 -8.86
CA ASP A 209 4.95 -1.92 -9.04
C ASP A 209 4.90 -0.97 -7.84
N ALA A 210 5.96 -0.19 -7.70
CA ALA A 210 6.12 0.88 -6.71
C ALA A 210 5.40 2.17 -7.13
N GLY A 211 5.07 3.03 -6.16
CA GLY A 211 4.50 4.36 -6.41
C GLY A 211 2.98 4.41 -6.52
N ARG A 212 2.29 3.30 -6.27
CA ARG A 212 0.82 3.28 -6.15
C ARG A 212 0.41 3.81 -4.78
N VAL A 213 -0.71 4.51 -4.70
CA VAL A 213 -1.26 4.97 -3.42
C VAL A 213 -2.23 3.92 -2.92
N LEU A 214 -1.99 3.46 -1.70
CA LEU A 214 -2.75 2.43 -1.02
C LEU A 214 -3.52 3.03 0.14
N ARG A 215 -4.72 2.53 0.42
CA ARG A 215 -5.45 2.83 1.65
C ARG A 215 -5.91 1.54 2.34
N PRO A 216 -5.76 1.43 3.68
CA PRO A 216 -6.24 0.29 4.41
C PRO A 216 -7.76 0.36 4.64
N LEU A 217 -8.45 -0.77 4.44
CA LEU A 217 -9.88 -0.94 4.70
C LEU A 217 -10.14 -2.22 5.50
N PHE A 218 -11.25 -2.27 6.22
CA PHE A 218 -11.67 -3.52 6.86
C PHE A 218 -12.24 -4.49 5.84
N ILE A 219 -11.85 -5.76 5.93
CA ILE A 219 -12.42 -6.83 5.12
C ILE A 219 -13.82 -7.18 5.65
N VAL A 220 -14.77 -7.29 4.73
CA VAL A 220 -16.15 -7.74 5.00
C VAL A 220 -16.38 -9.10 4.36
N GLU A 221 -16.82 -10.05 5.17
CA GLU A 221 -17.25 -11.37 4.70
C GLU A 221 -18.67 -11.63 5.17
N ASN A 222 -19.55 -12.03 4.26
CA ASN A 222 -20.97 -12.29 4.56
C ASN A 222 -21.67 -11.13 5.30
N HIS A 223 -21.41 -9.89 4.87
CA HIS A 223 -21.92 -8.67 5.50
C HIS A 223 -21.53 -8.53 6.98
N LYS A 224 -20.43 -9.15 7.42
CA LYS A 224 -19.86 -8.96 8.75
C LYS A 224 -18.40 -8.53 8.62
N LEU A 225 -17.96 -7.66 9.52
CA LEU A 225 -16.55 -7.31 9.63
C LEU A 225 -15.76 -8.55 10.05
N ASN A 226 -14.59 -8.74 9.45
CA ASN A 226 -13.65 -9.77 9.91
C ASN A 226 -12.94 -9.36 11.22
N LEU A 227 -13.11 -8.10 11.65
CA LEU A 227 -12.65 -7.59 12.94
C LEU A 227 -13.42 -8.25 14.09
N LYS A 228 -12.71 -8.98 14.95
CA LYS A 228 -13.28 -9.66 16.12
C LYS A 228 -13.00 -8.88 17.40
N PRO A 229 -13.86 -9.00 18.44
CA PRO A 229 -13.60 -8.40 19.76
C PRO A 229 -12.26 -8.83 20.39
N GLN A 230 -11.73 -9.99 20.01
CA GLN A 230 -10.42 -10.46 20.45
C GLN A 230 -9.28 -9.60 19.89
N HIS A 231 -9.37 -9.17 18.63
CA HIS A 231 -8.38 -8.28 18.02
C HIS A 231 -8.33 -6.93 18.74
N LEU A 232 -9.50 -6.40 19.13
CA LEU A 232 -9.59 -5.16 19.91
C LEU A 232 -8.92 -5.29 21.26
N ARG A 233 -9.13 -6.42 21.96
CA ARG A 233 -8.45 -6.71 23.23
C ARG A 233 -6.94 -6.75 23.05
N TRP A 234 -6.44 -7.42 22.01
CA TRP A 234 -5.00 -7.48 21.72
C TRP A 234 -4.38 -6.12 21.38
N LEU A 235 -5.12 -5.24 20.70
CA LEU A 235 -4.68 -3.87 20.44
C LEU A 235 -4.61 -3.03 21.72
N GLN A 236 -5.57 -3.20 22.63
CA GLN A 236 -5.58 -2.49 23.92
C GLN A 236 -4.44 -2.96 24.83
N THR A 237 -4.15 -4.26 24.86
CA THR A 237 -3.03 -4.82 25.63
C THR A 237 -1.68 -4.65 24.92
N GLY A 238 -1.67 -4.26 23.65
CA GLY A 238 -0.48 -4.17 22.80
C GLY A 238 0.19 -5.52 22.51
N SER A 239 -0.44 -6.63 22.88
CA SER A 239 0.17 -7.95 22.83
C SER A 239 -0.85 -9.07 22.60
N ARG A 240 -0.43 -10.09 21.87
CA ARG A 240 -1.16 -11.34 21.64
C ARG A 240 -0.43 -12.50 22.28
N ILE A 241 -1.17 -13.37 22.96
CA ILE A 241 -0.66 -14.65 23.46
C ILE A 241 -0.89 -15.70 22.39
N GLU A 242 0.20 -16.23 21.84
CA GLU A 242 0.20 -17.36 20.91
C GLU A 242 0.67 -18.62 21.61
N THR A 243 -0.07 -19.69 21.36
CA THR A 243 0.31 -21.04 21.74
C THR A 243 1.20 -21.61 20.64
N ARG A 244 2.44 -21.99 20.96
CA ARG A 244 3.41 -22.51 19.99
C ARG A 244 3.96 -23.87 20.42
N PRO A 245 4.33 -24.76 19.48
CA PRO A 245 5.04 -25.99 19.81
C PRO A 245 6.32 -25.70 20.58
N TYR A 246 6.56 -26.46 21.63
CA TYR A 246 7.80 -26.46 22.39
C TYR A 246 8.69 -27.58 21.87
N ILE A 247 9.86 -27.20 21.33
CA ILE A 247 10.93 -28.13 20.94
C ILE A 247 12.02 -28.00 22.01
N PRO A 248 12.41 -29.11 22.68
CA PRO A 248 13.52 -29.15 23.62
C PRO A 248 14.80 -28.62 22.98
N ASP A 249 15.68 -28.02 23.77
CA ASP A 249 16.88 -27.38 23.21
C ASP A 249 17.84 -28.40 22.56
N ASP A 250 17.77 -29.68 22.94
CA ASP A 250 18.55 -30.80 22.34
C ASP A 250 18.09 -31.16 20.92
N GLU A 251 16.84 -30.84 20.56
CA GLU A 251 16.24 -31.11 19.25
C GLU A 251 16.20 -29.85 18.36
N ARG A 252 16.69 -28.70 18.85
CA ARG A 252 16.59 -27.42 18.15
C ARG A 252 17.76 -27.23 17.18
N GLU A 253 17.45 -26.99 15.91
CA GLU A 253 18.45 -26.55 14.93
C GLU A 253 19.06 -25.19 15.33
N ALA A 254 20.38 -25.03 15.20
CA ALA A 254 21.15 -23.92 15.75
C ALA A 254 20.73 -22.52 15.24
N GLU A 255 20.03 -22.43 14.11
CA GLU A 255 19.52 -21.17 13.53
C GLU A 255 18.06 -20.85 13.90
N TYR A 256 17.35 -21.73 14.62
CA TYR A 256 15.92 -21.54 14.90
C TYR A 256 15.68 -20.54 16.04
N GLN A 257 15.60 -19.25 15.70
CA GLN A 257 15.23 -18.19 16.63
C GLN A 257 13.74 -17.91 16.57
N SER A 258 12.99 -18.41 17.56
CA SER A 258 11.54 -18.23 17.60
C SER A 258 11.13 -16.81 18.03
N ASP A 259 10.34 -16.12 17.21
CA ASP A 259 9.78 -14.80 17.51
C ASP A 259 8.95 -14.76 18.81
N GLY A 260 9.02 -13.63 19.53
CA GLY A 260 8.24 -13.34 20.75
C GLY A 260 8.86 -13.84 22.07
N GLU A 261 8.45 -13.22 23.17
CA GLU A 261 8.88 -13.57 24.53
C GLU A 261 8.06 -14.75 25.06
N THR A 262 8.68 -15.64 25.84
CA THR A 262 7.94 -16.77 26.43
C THR A 262 7.23 -16.26 27.68
N VAL A 263 5.94 -16.56 27.82
CA VAL A 263 5.16 -16.20 29.02
C VAL A 263 5.85 -16.84 30.21
N VAL A 264 6.07 -16.07 31.26
CA VAL A 264 6.59 -16.53 32.54
C VAL A 264 5.41 -16.65 33.49
N ASP A 265 5.35 -17.73 34.24
CA ASP A 265 4.36 -17.92 35.29
C ASP A 265 4.70 -16.97 36.46
N GLU A 266 3.73 -16.15 36.87
CA GLU A 266 3.93 -15.10 37.88
C GLU A 266 4.21 -15.67 39.28
N ASP A 267 3.77 -16.91 39.57
CA ASP A 267 3.93 -17.54 40.89
C ASP A 267 5.27 -18.27 41.03
N THR A 268 5.80 -18.82 39.93
CA THR A 268 7.04 -19.62 39.94
C THR A 268 8.25 -18.90 39.33
N GLY A 269 8.03 -17.86 38.52
CA GLY A 269 9.11 -17.20 37.77
C GLY A 269 9.71 -18.07 36.65
N GLU A 270 9.13 -19.27 36.42
CA GLU A 270 9.56 -20.18 35.37
C GLU A 270 8.77 -19.95 34.08
N LYS A 271 9.35 -20.34 32.94
CA LYS A 271 8.65 -20.25 31.65
C LYS A 271 7.41 -21.12 31.70
N ALA A 272 6.25 -20.56 31.38
CA ALA A 272 4.97 -21.27 31.29
C ALA A 272 4.98 -22.23 30.08
N ILE A 273 5.64 -23.37 30.26
CA ILE A 273 5.79 -24.45 29.29
C ILE A 273 4.96 -25.63 29.77
N ASP A 274 4.01 -26.04 28.96
CA ASP A 274 3.30 -27.29 29.13
C ASP A 274 4.15 -28.41 28.50
N VAL A 275 4.91 -29.10 29.36
CA VAL A 275 5.82 -30.17 28.95
C VAL A 275 5.05 -31.41 28.47
N GLU A 276 3.87 -31.67 29.03
CA GLU A 276 3.05 -32.84 28.70
C GLU A 276 2.48 -32.72 27.28
N ASN A 277 1.96 -31.54 26.91
CA ASN A 277 1.44 -31.28 25.58
C ASN A 277 2.50 -30.76 24.58
N ARG A 278 3.75 -30.57 25.02
CA ARG A 278 4.85 -29.95 24.26
C ARG A 278 4.47 -28.57 23.69
N VAL A 279 3.97 -27.69 24.54
CA VAL A 279 3.48 -26.37 24.12
C VAL A 279 4.04 -25.26 25.02
N LYS A 280 4.39 -24.12 24.43
CA LYS A 280 4.75 -22.91 25.15
C LYS A 280 3.85 -21.75 24.76
N LYS A 281 3.47 -20.91 25.73
CA LYS A 281 2.77 -19.66 25.46
C LYS A 281 3.79 -18.57 25.20
N LYS A 282 3.58 -17.79 24.14
CA LYS A 282 4.42 -16.68 23.75
C LYS A 282 3.65 -15.38 23.69
N VAL A 283 4.20 -14.34 24.28
CA VAL A 283 3.73 -12.97 24.10
C VAL A 283 4.40 -12.39 22.87
N LYS A 284 3.60 -11.92 21.93
CA LYS A 284 4.06 -11.16 20.78
C LYS A 284 3.46 -9.77 20.77
N PRO A 285 4.22 -8.75 20.36
CA PRO A 285 3.66 -7.42 20.15
C PRO A 285 2.57 -7.50 19.08
N TYR A 286 1.42 -6.90 19.36
CA TYR A 286 0.29 -6.86 18.45
C TYR A 286 -0.11 -5.42 18.21
N GLY A 287 -0.05 -5.00 16.94
CA GLY A 287 -0.39 -3.65 16.50
C GLY A 287 -1.02 -3.68 15.12
N PHE A 288 -0.92 -2.59 14.38
CA PHE A 288 -1.52 -2.48 13.05
C PHE A 288 -1.05 -3.58 12.08
N LYS A 289 0.25 -3.93 12.11
CA LYS A 289 0.78 -5.05 11.31
C LYS A 289 0.05 -6.36 11.60
N GLY A 290 -0.27 -6.63 12.88
CA GLY A 290 -1.00 -7.83 13.29
C GLY A 290 -2.40 -7.94 12.67
N LEU A 291 -3.09 -6.81 12.47
CA LEU A 291 -4.40 -6.77 11.81
C LEU A 291 -4.29 -7.10 10.31
N VAL A 292 -3.21 -6.69 9.67
CA VAL A 292 -2.96 -7.02 8.26
C VAL A 292 -2.64 -8.50 8.12
N THR A 293 -1.76 -9.05 8.97
CA THR A 293 -1.39 -10.48 8.94
C THR A 293 -2.53 -11.42 9.32
N ASP A 294 -3.47 -10.97 10.17
CA ASP A 294 -4.66 -11.74 10.52
C ASP A 294 -5.77 -11.63 9.45
N GLY A 295 -5.53 -10.91 8.33
CA GLY A 295 -6.51 -10.72 7.27
C GLY A 295 -7.74 -9.91 7.71
N VAL A 296 -7.56 -8.98 8.65
CA VAL A 296 -8.62 -8.08 9.13
C VAL A 296 -8.67 -6.82 8.27
N ILE A 297 -7.50 -6.32 7.88
CA ILE A 297 -7.32 -5.12 7.07
C ILE A 297 -6.66 -5.51 5.76
N GLU A 298 -7.13 -4.90 4.67
CA GLU A 298 -6.59 -5.07 3.33
C GLU A 298 -6.23 -3.69 2.76
N TYR A 299 -5.06 -3.59 2.11
CA TYR A 299 -4.67 -2.37 1.41
C TYR A 299 -5.22 -2.41 0.00
N LEU A 300 -5.99 -1.39 -0.38
CA LEU A 300 -6.52 -1.23 -1.72
C LEU A 300 -5.85 -0.05 -2.42
N ASP A 301 -5.60 -0.20 -3.72
CA ASP A 301 -5.22 0.90 -4.59
C ASP A 301 -6.39 1.41 -5.42
N ALA A 302 -6.15 2.49 -6.17
CA ALA A 302 -7.17 3.13 -6.99
C ALA A 302 -7.75 2.24 -8.09
N GLU A 303 -7.00 1.27 -8.60
CA GLU A 303 -7.50 0.38 -9.66
C GLU A 303 -8.33 -0.76 -9.06
N GLU A 304 -7.91 -1.30 -7.91
CA GLU A 304 -8.67 -2.31 -7.18
C GLU A 304 -10.01 -1.78 -6.65
N GLU A 305 -10.06 -0.48 -6.31
CA GLU A 305 -11.29 0.23 -5.90
C GLU A 305 -12.44 0.11 -6.92
N GLU A 306 -12.16 -0.03 -8.22
CA GLU A 306 -13.18 -0.17 -9.26
C GLU A 306 -13.90 -1.55 -9.22
N THR A 307 -13.33 -2.54 -8.53
CA THR A 307 -13.86 -3.91 -8.45
C THR A 307 -14.45 -4.26 -7.09
N VAL A 308 -14.30 -3.37 -6.09
CA VAL A 308 -14.78 -3.61 -4.72
C VAL A 308 -16.03 -2.79 -4.43
N MET A 309 -16.77 -3.24 -3.43
CA MET A 309 -17.92 -2.51 -2.87
C MET A 309 -17.63 -2.19 -1.41
N ILE A 310 -17.60 -0.90 -1.07
CA ILE A 310 -17.18 -0.37 0.23
C ILE A 310 -18.41 0.26 0.93
N CYS A 311 -18.70 -0.15 2.17
CA CYS A 311 -19.64 0.56 3.03
C CYS A 311 -18.92 1.63 3.87
N MET A 312 -19.64 2.69 4.25
CA MET A 312 -19.04 3.82 4.99
C MET A 312 -19.00 3.58 6.49
N THR A 313 -19.98 2.85 7.02
CA THR A 313 -20.05 2.55 8.46
C THR A 313 -20.38 1.07 8.72
N PRO A 314 -19.96 0.53 9.87
CA PRO A 314 -20.36 -0.82 10.29
C PRO A 314 -21.87 -0.97 10.49
N GLU A 315 -22.58 0.13 10.75
CA GLU A 315 -24.02 0.17 10.92
C GLU A 315 -24.74 -0.14 9.61
N GLU A 316 -24.24 0.36 8.47
CA GLU A 316 -24.76 0.02 7.13
C GLU A 316 -24.70 -1.49 6.85
N LEU A 317 -23.69 -2.20 7.39
CA LEU A 317 -23.63 -3.66 7.29
C LEU A 317 -24.74 -4.33 8.09
N ALA A 318 -25.12 -3.78 9.25
CA ALA A 318 -26.23 -4.28 10.04
C ALA A 318 -27.58 -4.03 9.34
N GLU A 319 -27.77 -2.81 8.83
CA GLU A 319 -28.96 -2.44 8.06
C GLU A 319 -29.11 -3.33 6.81
N SER A 320 -28.03 -3.56 6.06
CA SER A 320 -28.04 -4.42 4.87
C SER A 320 -28.44 -5.88 5.19
N ARG A 321 -28.04 -6.40 6.37
CA ARG A 321 -28.47 -7.74 6.83
C ARG A 321 -29.97 -7.80 7.13
N LEU A 322 -30.52 -6.77 7.75
CA LEU A 322 -31.96 -6.70 8.08
C LEU A 322 -32.80 -6.56 6.80
N VAL A 323 -32.41 -5.68 5.88
CA VAL A 323 -33.06 -5.51 4.58
C VAL A 323 -33.07 -6.83 3.79
N ARG A 324 -31.96 -7.59 3.82
CA ARG A 324 -31.88 -8.92 3.19
C ARG A 324 -32.81 -9.96 3.82
N GLN A 325 -33.19 -9.79 5.08
CA GLN A 325 -34.20 -10.62 5.76
C GLN A 325 -35.63 -10.13 5.51
N GLY A 326 -35.83 -9.05 4.75
CA GLY A 326 -37.13 -8.41 4.53
C GLY A 326 -37.61 -7.58 5.71
N LEU A 327 -36.73 -7.28 6.67
CA LEU A 327 -37.03 -6.44 7.83
C LEU A 327 -36.65 -4.99 7.54
N ASP A 328 -37.48 -4.06 7.99
CA ASP A 328 -37.15 -2.63 7.94
C ASP A 328 -36.10 -2.34 9.03
N PRO A 329 -34.87 -1.94 8.66
CA PRO A 329 -33.82 -1.65 9.62
C PRO A 329 -34.09 -0.44 10.53
N ARG A 330 -35.10 0.39 10.18
CA ARG A 330 -35.43 1.62 10.91
C ARG A 330 -36.75 1.55 11.68
N ALA A 331 -37.38 0.37 11.72
CA ALA A 331 -38.66 0.20 12.41
C ALA A 331 -38.59 0.49 13.92
N ASP A 332 -37.46 0.15 14.56
CA ASP A 332 -37.25 0.28 16.00
C ASP A 332 -36.41 1.52 16.40
N THR A 333 -36.02 2.37 15.45
CA THR A 333 -35.23 3.57 15.75
C THR A 333 -36.13 4.78 15.96
N ASP A 334 -36.07 5.39 17.15
CA ASP A 334 -36.69 6.68 17.42
C ASP A 334 -36.16 7.73 16.42
N PHE A 335 -37.07 8.49 15.81
CA PHE A 335 -36.71 9.51 14.83
C PHE A 335 -36.01 10.69 15.51
N ASP A 336 -34.69 10.79 15.32
CA ASP A 336 -33.90 11.94 15.75
C ASP A 336 -33.82 13.00 14.63
N PRO A 337 -34.46 14.17 14.79
CA PRO A 337 -34.45 15.23 13.78
C PRO A 337 -33.07 15.91 13.62
N ALA A 338 -32.15 15.76 14.57
CA ALA A 338 -30.81 16.34 14.51
C ALA A 338 -29.77 15.38 13.90
N ALA A 339 -30.14 14.11 13.71
CA ALA A 339 -29.24 13.12 13.13
C ALA A 339 -28.97 13.39 11.65
N ARG A 340 -27.75 13.09 11.21
CA ARG A 340 -27.39 13.14 9.79
C ARG A 340 -28.26 12.18 9.00
N LEU A 341 -28.87 12.66 7.93
CA LEU A 341 -29.65 11.86 6.99
C LEU A 341 -28.76 10.77 6.36
N ARG A 342 -29.21 9.52 6.43
CA ARG A 342 -28.53 8.35 5.85
C ARG A 342 -29.41 7.70 4.81
N THR A 343 -28.82 7.30 3.69
CA THR A 343 -29.50 6.49 2.68
C THR A 343 -29.45 5.02 3.08
N LEU A 344 -30.51 4.27 2.78
CA LEU A 344 -30.51 2.83 3.02
C LEU A 344 -29.54 2.14 2.05
N PRO A 345 -28.77 1.14 2.49
CA PRO A 345 -27.82 0.45 1.63
C PRO A 345 -28.57 -0.42 0.59
N ILE A 346 -28.49 -0.01 -0.68
CA ILE A 346 -29.08 -0.73 -1.83
C ILE A 346 -28.15 -1.87 -2.32
N ALA A 347 -26.91 -1.92 -1.82
CA ALA A 347 -25.91 -2.87 -2.30
C ALA A 347 -26.28 -4.31 -1.92
N HIS A 348 -26.24 -5.19 -2.92
CA HIS A 348 -26.43 -6.62 -2.70
C HIS A 348 -25.29 -7.23 -1.89
N SER A 349 -24.04 -6.77 -2.04
CA SER A 349 -22.89 -7.33 -1.33
C SER A 349 -21.81 -6.30 -1.09
N PHE A 350 -21.39 -6.15 0.17
CA PHE A 350 -20.20 -5.39 0.54
C PHE A 350 -18.98 -6.31 0.65
N THR A 351 -17.84 -5.80 0.20
CA THR A 351 -16.54 -6.49 0.25
C THR A 351 -15.61 -5.88 1.30
N HIS A 352 -15.76 -4.59 1.56
CA HIS A 352 -14.93 -3.82 2.49
C HIS A 352 -15.78 -2.81 3.25
N CYS A 353 -15.24 -2.33 4.37
CA CYS A 353 -15.79 -1.24 5.15
C CYS A 353 -14.71 -0.18 5.37
N GLU A 354 -15.11 1.09 5.23
CA GLU A 354 -14.27 2.23 5.61
C GLU A 354 -13.90 2.15 7.09
N ILE A 355 -12.66 2.50 7.43
CA ILE A 355 -12.20 2.50 8.82
C ILE A 355 -12.89 3.65 9.56
N HIS A 356 -12.81 4.84 8.98
CA HIS A 356 -13.57 5.99 9.41
C HIS A 356 -13.56 7.07 8.30
N PRO A 357 -14.71 7.69 7.95
CA PRO A 357 -14.78 8.67 6.88
C PRO A 357 -13.82 9.87 7.03
N SER A 358 -13.45 10.26 8.25
CA SER A 358 -12.50 11.38 8.45
C SER A 358 -11.06 11.10 8.00
N MET A 359 -10.70 9.83 7.74
CA MET A 359 -9.35 9.44 7.32
C MET A 359 -8.97 9.93 5.92
N ILE A 360 -9.95 10.43 5.17
CA ILE A 360 -9.82 11.07 3.86
C ILE A 360 -9.06 12.41 3.92
N LEU A 361 -9.05 13.04 5.09
CA LEU A 361 -8.49 14.38 5.27
C LEU A 361 -6.96 14.31 5.29
N GLY A 362 -6.33 15.42 4.93
CA GLY A 362 -4.91 15.65 5.12
C GLY A 362 -4.62 16.18 6.53
N ILE A 363 -3.34 16.37 6.84
CA ILE A 363 -2.91 16.77 8.19
C ILE A 363 -3.49 18.14 8.56
N CYS A 364 -3.45 19.12 7.66
CA CYS A 364 -3.97 20.46 7.97
C CYS A 364 -5.49 20.49 7.97
N ALA A 365 -6.14 19.68 7.12
CA ALA A 365 -7.60 19.60 7.11
C ALA A 365 -8.15 18.88 8.35
N SER A 366 -7.41 17.91 8.91
CA SER A 366 -7.85 17.13 10.09
C SER A 366 -7.89 17.92 11.40
N ILE A 367 -7.28 19.11 11.46
CA ILE A 367 -7.29 19.98 12.63
C ILE A 367 -8.37 21.07 12.58
N ILE A 368 -9.19 21.08 11.51
CA ILE A 368 -10.31 22.01 11.37
C ILE A 368 -11.50 21.45 12.16
N PRO A 369 -12.07 22.20 13.13
CA PRO A 369 -13.28 21.77 13.82
C PRO A 369 -14.47 21.67 12.85
N PHE A 370 -15.22 20.57 12.95
CA PHE A 370 -16.42 20.30 12.15
C PHE A 370 -16.21 20.55 10.65
N PRO A 371 -15.23 19.88 10.01
CA PRO A 371 -14.84 20.18 8.64
C PRO A 371 -15.96 19.90 7.63
N ASP A 372 -16.91 19.04 7.99
CA ASP A 372 -18.09 18.68 7.21
C ASP A 372 -19.30 19.62 7.41
N HIS A 373 -19.17 20.67 8.23
CA HIS A 373 -20.19 21.71 8.45
C HIS A 373 -19.78 23.07 7.86
N ASN A 374 -18.65 23.11 7.16
CA ASN A 374 -18.11 24.32 6.55
C ASN A 374 -18.42 24.36 5.04
N GLN A 375 -18.50 25.58 4.50
CA GLN A 375 -18.79 25.85 3.08
C GLN A 375 -17.62 25.50 2.15
#